data_AF-A0A954GVE3-F1
#
_entry.id   AF-A0A954GVE3-F1
#
_cell.length_a   1.000
_cell.length_b   1.000
_cell.length_c   1.000
_cell.angle_alpha   90.00
_cell.angle_beta   90.00
_cell.angle_gamma   90.00
#
_symmetry.space_group_name_H-M   'P 1'
#
loop_
_entity.id
_entity.type
_entity.pdbx_description
1 polymer ?
#
loop_
_entity_poly.entity_id
_entity_poly.type
_entity_poly.pdbx_seq_one_letter_code
_entity_poly.pdbx_strand_id
1 'polypeptide(L)'
;MLFKTTSCQPETHRKTCQQKNRGFTLIELLVVIAIIAILIALLLPAVQQAREAARRTQCKNNMKQLGLALHNYCDVYSVFPPAGTYTKGTTNPAGWSIQARLLPFVEEANLQSLIDFSRGYSSQPQVTKTRVSVLLCPSEVRDEAYPDGALQHWPLNYAANYGEWLVWDPASNRTGVGAFGPNSRTSFRDFTDGTSNTLAMSEVKAFQHYLRDSGPISPRPAPTSTSEIQSLGGVLKTSGHAEWVDARSNQTGFTTTFTPNSVVPYNDGSTEVDVDWVNVREGQSASAPTYAVMTSRSHHTGIVQSLLVDGSVRNISSNVALTIWRALGTRNGGEIVGEL
;
A
#
# COMPACT_ATOMS: atom_id res chain seq x y z
N MET A 1 -53.60 29.80 86.69
CA MET A 1 -53.78 31.26 86.49
C MET A 1 -52.84 31.66 85.34
N LEU A 2 -53.39 31.90 84.14
CA LEU A 2 -53.40 33.23 83.47
C LEU A 2 -51.97 33.70 83.11
N PHE A 3 -51.54 33.98 81.86
CA PHE A 3 -52.22 34.48 80.66
C PHE A 3 -51.41 34.14 79.38
N LYS A 4 -52.13 34.04 78.27
CA LYS A 4 -51.64 34.13 76.88
C LYS A 4 -50.96 35.47 76.60
N THR A 5 -49.94 35.47 75.76
CA THR A 5 -49.63 36.58 74.85
C THR A 5 -49.46 36.04 73.44
N THR A 6 -50.40 36.43 72.58
CA THR A 6 -50.40 36.22 71.14
C THR A 6 -49.53 37.31 70.50
N SER A 7 -48.63 36.94 69.58
CA SER A 7 -48.10 37.89 68.60
C SER A 7 -48.22 37.28 67.21
N CYS A 8 -48.69 38.09 66.28
CA CYS A 8 -48.97 37.78 64.89
C CYS A 8 -47.87 38.44 64.04
N GLN A 9 -47.29 37.72 63.07
CA GLN A 9 -46.47 38.29 62.00
C GLN A 9 -46.74 37.60 60.65
N PRO A 10 -46.52 38.29 59.53
CA PRO A 10 -47.27 38.10 58.28
C PRO A 10 -46.62 37.10 57.32
N GLU A 11 -47.45 36.30 56.65
CA GLU A 11 -47.00 35.36 55.59
C GLU A 11 -46.69 36.10 54.28
N THR A 12 -45.46 35.92 53.80
CA THR A 12 -45.01 36.33 52.47
C THR A 12 -45.49 35.32 51.41
N HIS A 13 -46.46 35.70 50.58
CA HIS A 13 -46.86 34.90 49.42
C HIS A 13 -45.77 34.88 48.32
N ARG A 14 -45.02 33.78 48.23
CA ARG A 14 -44.25 33.42 47.02
C ARG A 14 -45.22 32.91 45.96
N LYS A 15 -45.40 33.66 44.87
CA LYS A 15 -46.08 33.17 43.66
C LYS A 15 -45.17 32.18 42.95
N THR A 16 -45.44 30.89 43.08
CA THR A 16 -44.89 29.84 42.22
C THR A 16 -45.55 29.93 40.84
N CYS A 17 -44.80 30.38 39.83
CA CYS A 17 -45.20 30.22 38.44
C CYS A 17 -45.24 28.72 38.12
N GLN A 18 -46.43 28.13 38.08
CA GLN A 18 -46.62 26.77 37.57
C GLN A 18 -46.16 26.72 36.12
N GLN A 19 -45.03 26.04 35.87
CA GLN A 19 -44.65 25.65 34.52
C GLN A 19 -45.73 24.70 33.99
N LYS A 20 -46.46 25.15 32.96
CA LYS A 20 -47.36 24.29 32.18
C LYS A 20 -46.49 23.25 31.46
N ASN A 21 -46.40 22.05 32.03
CA ASN A 21 -45.84 20.90 31.33
C ASN A 21 -46.80 20.55 30.17
N ARG A 22 -46.42 20.91 28.94
CA ARG A 22 -47.11 20.45 27.73
C ARG A 22 -46.78 18.96 27.56
N GLY A 23 -47.81 18.11 27.64
CA GLY A 23 -47.65 16.68 27.37
C GLY A 23 -47.32 16.45 25.90
N PHE A 24 -46.31 15.64 25.63
CA PHE A 24 -45.92 15.24 24.28
C PHE A 24 -46.76 14.05 23.85
N THR A 25 -47.38 14.10 22.67
CA THR A 25 -48.19 12.99 22.16
C THR A 25 -47.28 11.91 21.55
N LEU A 26 -47.70 10.65 21.66
CA LEU A 26 -46.98 9.51 21.06
C LEU A 26 -46.80 9.67 19.53
N ILE A 27 -47.75 10.35 18.88
CA ILE A 27 -47.72 10.65 17.45
C ILE A 27 -46.61 11.67 17.13
N GLU A 28 -46.47 12.74 17.91
CA GLU A 28 -45.40 13.73 17.72
C GLU A 28 -44.01 13.08 17.85
N LEU A 29 -43.85 12.15 18.80
CA LEU A 29 -42.60 11.40 18.94
C LEU A 29 -42.32 10.53 17.72
N LEU A 30 -43.33 9.78 17.26
CA LEU A 30 -43.21 8.90 16.09
C LEU A 30 -42.83 9.66 14.82
N VAL A 31 -43.44 10.83 14.59
CA VAL A 31 -43.13 11.66 13.42
C VAL A 31 -41.70 12.16 13.46
N VAL A 32 -41.22 12.63 14.62
CA VAL A 32 -39.85 13.13 14.78
C VAL A 32 -38.83 12.02 14.52
N ILE A 33 -39.02 10.84 15.12
CA ILE A 33 -38.09 9.72 14.88
C ILE A 33 -38.14 9.24 13.42
N ALA A 34 -39.31 9.26 12.77
CA ALA A 34 -39.45 8.89 11.37
C ALA A 34 -38.68 9.87 10.46
N ILE A 35 -38.78 11.18 10.71
CA ILE A 35 -38.02 12.19 9.97
C ILE A 35 -36.52 12.01 10.19
N ILE A 36 -36.06 11.82 11.43
CA ILE A 36 -34.64 11.59 11.74
C ILE A 36 -34.13 10.33 11.04
N ALA A 37 -34.90 9.23 11.06
CA ALA A 37 -34.53 7.99 10.38
C ALA A 37 -34.38 8.18 8.87
N ILE A 38 -35.31 8.91 8.23
CA ILE A 38 -35.23 9.23 6.80
C ILE A 38 -34.00 10.10 6.50
N LEU A 39 -33.74 11.13 7.31
CA LEU A 39 -32.58 12.00 7.13
C LEU A 39 -31.26 11.23 7.28
N ILE A 40 -31.13 10.38 8.30
CA ILE A 40 -29.93 9.56 8.49
C ILE A 40 -29.76 8.57 7.34
N ALA A 41 -30.85 7.93 6.88
CA ALA A 41 -30.80 6.99 5.76
C ALA A 41 -30.32 7.65 4.45
N LEU A 42 -30.66 8.92 4.22
CA LEU A 42 -30.21 9.68 3.05
C LEU A 42 -28.79 10.26 3.23
N LEU A 43 -28.40 10.65 4.44
CA LEU A 43 -27.11 11.27 4.73
C LEU A 43 -25.97 10.26 4.88
N LEU A 44 -26.23 9.06 5.44
CA LEU A 44 -25.18 8.08 5.70
C LEU A 44 -24.45 7.63 4.42
N PRO A 45 -25.13 7.28 3.31
CA PRO A 45 -24.45 6.93 2.06
C PRO A 45 -23.58 8.08 1.53
N ALA A 46 -24.09 9.32 1.62
CA ALA A 46 -23.37 10.51 1.16
C ALA A 46 -22.11 10.79 1.99
N VAL A 47 -22.19 10.67 3.32
CA VAL A 47 -21.03 10.84 4.21
C VAL A 47 -19.97 9.78 3.93
N GLN A 48 -20.35 8.54 3.67
CA GLN A 48 -19.37 7.48 3.35
C GLN A 48 -18.70 7.71 2.00
N GLN A 49 -19.44 8.13 0.97
CA GLN A 49 -18.86 8.49 -0.33
C GLN A 49 -17.89 9.65 -0.21
N ALA A 50 -18.24 10.70 0.56
CA ALA A 50 -17.37 11.83 0.80
C ALA A 50 -16.08 11.43 1.55
N ARG A 51 -16.18 10.55 2.56
CA ARG A 51 -15.01 10.01 3.29
C ARG A 51 -14.09 9.21 2.37
N GLU A 52 -14.64 8.37 1.50
CA GLU A 52 -13.84 7.58 0.57
C GLU A 52 -13.15 8.45 -0.48
N ALA A 53 -13.84 9.47 -1.01
CA ALA A 53 -13.23 10.44 -1.90
C ALA A 53 -12.07 11.21 -1.25
N ALA A 54 -12.20 11.55 0.04
CA ALA A 54 -11.13 12.18 0.81
C ALA A 54 -9.94 11.23 1.01
N ARG A 55 -10.18 9.97 1.40
CA ARG A 55 -9.12 8.95 1.53
C ARG A 55 -8.38 8.74 0.22
N ARG A 56 -9.12 8.63 -0.89
CA ARG A 56 -8.54 8.52 -2.24
C ARG A 56 -7.66 9.70 -2.59
N THR A 57 -8.10 10.92 -2.28
CA THR A 57 -7.30 12.13 -2.49
C THR A 57 -6.02 12.11 -1.66
N GLN A 58 -6.10 11.60 -0.43
CA GLN A 58 -4.92 11.44 0.43
C GLN A 58 -3.95 10.38 -0.12
N CYS A 59 -4.43 9.21 -0.60
CA CYS A 59 -3.54 8.22 -1.23
C CYS A 59 -2.84 8.83 -2.45
N LYS A 60 -3.55 9.62 -3.26
CA LYS A 60 -2.97 10.37 -4.40
C LYS A 60 -1.85 11.31 -3.96
N ASN A 61 -2.08 12.05 -2.88
CA ASN A 61 -1.09 12.98 -2.33
C ASN A 61 0.14 12.26 -1.77
N ASN A 62 -0.04 11.10 -1.12
CA ASN A 62 1.08 10.27 -0.66
C ASN A 62 1.97 9.83 -1.83
N MET A 63 1.39 9.32 -2.93
CA MET A 63 2.18 8.98 -4.13
C MET A 63 2.83 10.21 -4.77
N LYS A 64 2.19 11.38 -4.73
CA LYS A 64 2.81 12.63 -5.20
C LYS A 64 4.05 12.99 -4.38
N GLN A 65 3.99 12.82 -3.06
CA GLN A 65 5.16 13.00 -2.19
C GLN A 65 6.25 11.98 -2.51
N LEU A 66 5.90 10.72 -2.75
CA LEU A 66 6.86 9.69 -3.18
C LEU A 66 7.47 9.97 -4.56
N GLY A 67 6.70 10.52 -5.49
CA GLY A 67 7.20 10.97 -6.80
C GLY A 67 8.21 12.10 -6.69
N LEU A 68 7.91 13.10 -5.87
CA LEU A 68 8.86 14.17 -5.56
C LEU A 68 10.12 13.62 -4.88
N ALA A 69 9.96 12.68 -3.94
CA ALA A 69 11.07 12.03 -3.27
C ALA A 69 11.98 11.25 -4.24
N LEU A 70 11.39 10.55 -5.22
CA LEU A 70 12.14 9.86 -6.28
C LEU A 70 12.96 10.83 -7.14
N HIS A 71 12.38 11.97 -7.50
CA HIS A 71 13.06 13.00 -8.29
C HIS A 71 14.19 13.64 -7.48
N ASN A 72 13.93 14.03 -6.23
CA ASN A 72 14.97 14.57 -5.34
C ASN A 72 16.11 13.57 -5.11
N TYR A 73 15.81 12.28 -4.96
CA TYR A 73 16.83 11.24 -4.88
C TYR A 73 17.66 11.20 -6.17
N CYS A 74 17.01 11.22 -7.34
CA CYS A 74 17.69 11.21 -8.61
C CYS A 74 18.54 12.47 -8.84
N ASP A 75 18.09 13.64 -8.39
CA ASP A 75 18.85 14.89 -8.47
C ASP A 75 20.12 14.84 -7.61
N VAL A 76 20.03 14.27 -6.40
CA VAL A 76 21.18 14.15 -5.48
C VAL A 76 22.17 13.07 -5.93
N TYR A 77 21.68 11.91 -6.38
CA TYR A 77 22.51 10.73 -6.66
C TYR A 77 22.73 10.46 -8.15
N SER A 78 22.13 11.25 -9.05
CA SER A 78 22.11 11.08 -10.52
C SER A 78 21.53 9.75 -11.03
N VAL A 79 20.93 8.96 -10.13
CA VAL A 79 20.28 7.68 -10.42
C VAL A 79 19.08 7.53 -9.51
N PHE A 80 18.08 6.79 -9.97
CA PHE A 80 16.99 6.34 -9.14
C PHE A 80 17.47 5.33 -8.08
N PRO A 81 16.79 5.24 -6.94
CA PRO A 81 17.12 4.25 -5.93
C PRO A 81 16.89 2.83 -6.49
N PRO A 82 17.82 1.89 -6.24
CA PRO A 82 17.61 0.50 -6.64
C PRO A 82 16.45 -0.09 -5.83
N ALA A 83 15.79 -1.11 -6.40
CA ALA A 83 14.78 -1.91 -5.70
C ALA A 83 15.31 -2.44 -4.35
N GLY A 84 16.57 -2.87 -4.38
CA GLY A 84 17.35 -3.32 -3.23
C GLY A 84 18.81 -3.48 -3.60
N THR A 85 19.68 -3.49 -2.59
CA THR A 85 21.10 -3.83 -2.76
C THR A 85 21.36 -5.21 -2.18
N TYR A 86 21.72 -6.17 -3.02
CA TYR A 86 21.87 -7.56 -2.63
C TYR A 86 23.29 -8.07 -2.85
N THR A 87 23.85 -8.68 -1.82
CA THR A 87 25.00 -9.57 -1.95
C THR A 87 24.52 -10.93 -2.43
N LYS A 88 25.03 -11.37 -3.58
CA LYS A 88 24.62 -12.62 -4.25
C LYS A 88 24.99 -13.85 -3.42
N GLY A 89 24.10 -14.84 -3.38
CA GLY A 89 24.34 -16.14 -2.72
C GLY A 89 24.37 -16.06 -1.19
N THR A 90 23.68 -15.10 -0.59
CA THR A 90 23.63 -14.93 0.87
C THR A 90 22.21 -15.11 1.38
N THR A 91 22.05 -15.72 2.56
CA THR A 91 20.72 -15.98 3.13
C THR A 91 20.03 -14.70 3.65
N ASN A 92 20.83 -13.70 4.04
CA ASN A 92 20.36 -12.40 4.52
C ASN A 92 21.11 -11.26 3.82
N PRO A 93 20.88 -11.09 2.51
CA PRO A 93 21.47 -9.99 1.76
C PRO A 93 20.85 -8.71 2.34
N ALA A 94 21.66 -7.73 2.72
CA ALA A 94 21.22 -6.46 3.32
C ALA A 94 20.41 -5.60 2.33
N GLY A 95 19.24 -6.09 1.92
CA GLY A 95 18.36 -5.47 0.95
C GLY A 95 17.50 -4.41 1.61
N TRP A 96 18.04 -3.21 1.73
CA TRP A 96 17.25 -2.03 2.07
C TRP A 96 16.40 -1.60 0.88
N SER A 97 15.10 -1.49 1.12
CA SER A 97 14.09 -1.16 0.11
C SER A 97 14.26 0.23 -0.49
N ILE A 98 13.57 0.45 -1.61
CA ILE A 98 13.43 1.76 -2.22
C ILE A 98 12.84 2.78 -1.23
N GLN A 99 11.84 2.38 -0.44
CA GLN A 99 11.18 3.24 0.54
C GLN A 99 12.16 3.69 1.64
N ALA A 100 13.04 2.80 2.11
CA ALA A 100 14.09 3.15 3.07
C ALA A 100 15.10 4.17 2.53
N ARG A 101 15.33 4.19 1.22
CA ARG A 101 16.23 5.17 0.57
C ARG A 101 15.55 6.52 0.33
N LEU A 102 14.23 6.56 0.32
CA LEU A 102 13.44 7.78 0.10
C LEU A 102 13.14 8.57 1.37
N LEU A 103 13.35 7.98 2.56
CA LEU A 103 13.12 8.62 3.87
C LEU A 103 13.58 10.09 3.99
N PRO A 104 14.81 10.48 3.59
CA PRO A 104 15.25 11.87 3.79
C PRO A 104 14.47 12.86 2.91
N PHE A 105 13.80 12.37 1.87
CA PHE A 105 13.01 13.18 0.94
C PHE A 105 11.50 13.12 1.21
N VAL A 106 11.08 12.41 2.27
CA VAL A 106 9.68 12.34 2.74
C VAL A 106 9.55 12.79 4.20
N GLU A 107 10.38 13.75 4.61
CA GLU A 107 10.41 14.32 5.97
C GLU A 107 10.79 13.32 7.09
N GLU A 108 11.37 12.18 6.74
CA GLU A 108 11.82 11.14 7.69
C GLU A 108 13.37 11.08 7.78
N ALA A 109 14.05 12.22 7.67
CA ALA A 109 15.51 12.31 7.74
C ALA A 109 16.07 11.81 9.08
N ASN A 110 15.34 12.03 10.18
CA ASN A 110 15.73 11.52 11.50
C ASN A 110 15.75 9.99 11.54
N LEU A 111 14.76 9.34 10.93
CA LEU A 111 14.70 7.88 10.84
C LEU A 111 15.83 7.34 9.95
N GLN A 112 16.13 8.01 8.84
CA GLN A 112 17.24 7.63 7.96
C GLN A 112 18.59 7.69 8.68
N SER A 113 18.81 8.67 9.55
CA SER A 113 20.09 8.82 10.28
C SER A 113 20.41 7.62 11.20
N LEU A 114 19.39 6.82 11.55
CA LEU A 114 19.55 5.60 12.34
C LEU A 114 19.95 4.38 11.48
N ILE A 115 19.87 4.50 10.16
CA ILE A 115 20.11 3.39 9.23
C ILE A 115 21.60 3.29 8.89
N ASP A 116 22.18 2.16 9.23
CA ASP A 116 23.44 1.71 8.65
C ASP A 116 23.17 0.80 7.45
N PHE A 117 23.33 1.33 6.23
CA PHE A 117 23.10 0.57 4.99
C PHE A 117 24.12 -0.55 4.74
N SER A 118 25.24 -0.60 5.50
CA SER A 118 26.20 -1.71 5.42
C SER A 118 25.71 -2.96 6.15
N ARG A 119 24.70 -2.81 7.02
CA ARG A 119 24.12 -3.89 7.82
C ARG A 119 22.70 -4.19 7.36
N GLY A 120 22.27 -5.45 7.48
CA GLY A 120 20.91 -5.84 7.18
C GLY A 120 19.90 -5.20 8.13
N TYR A 121 18.70 -4.90 7.61
CA TYR A 121 17.59 -4.32 8.39
C TYR A 121 17.21 -5.19 9.59
N SER A 122 17.39 -6.51 9.48
CA SER A 122 17.09 -7.46 10.55
C SER A 122 17.94 -7.27 11.81
N SER A 123 19.02 -6.49 11.73
CA SER A 123 19.88 -6.16 12.87
C SER A 123 19.63 -4.75 13.44
N GLN A 124 18.62 -4.04 12.92
CA GLN A 124 18.32 -2.64 13.22
C GLN A 124 16.82 -2.46 13.59
N PRO A 125 16.34 -3.11 14.67
CA PRO A 125 14.91 -3.14 15.02
C PRO A 125 14.30 -1.77 15.34
N GLN A 126 15.14 -0.77 15.66
CA GLN A 126 14.65 0.59 15.90
C GLN A 126 14.07 1.23 14.65
N VAL A 127 14.58 0.87 13.47
CA VAL A 127 14.10 1.38 12.18
C VAL A 127 12.87 0.59 11.74
N THR A 128 12.94 -0.74 11.81
CA THR A 128 11.89 -1.63 11.28
C THR A 128 10.54 -1.40 11.96
N LYS A 129 10.54 -1.11 13.28
CA LYS A 129 9.32 -0.91 14.07
C LYS A 129 8.65 0.45 13.90
N THR A 130 9.26 1.36 13.13
CA THR A 130 8.74 2.71 12.95
C THR A 130 7.69 2.73 11.84
N ARG A 131 6.53 3.32 12.14
CA ARG A 131 5.44 3.55 11.18
C ARG A 131 5.73 4.80 10.37
N VAL A 132 5.82 4.67 9.05
CA VAL A 132 6.00 5.80 8.14
C VAL A 132 4.67 6.13 7.47
N SER A 133 4.03 7.21 7.88
CA SER A 133 2.64 7.53 7.48
C SER A 133 2.45 7.69 5.98
N VAL A 134 3.45 8.24 5.26
CA VAL A 134 3.35 8.46 3.81
C VAL A 134 3.34 7.16 3.01
N LEU A 135 3.79 6.03 3.58
CA LEU A 135 3.81 4.74 2.90
C LEU A 135 2.47 4.00 2.97
N LEU A 136 1.53 4.48 3.79
CA LEU A 136 0.24 3.84 4.05
C LEU A 136 -0.90 4.59 3.38
N CYS A 137 -1.80 3.86 2.75
CA CYS A 137 -3.04 4.40 2.22
C CYS A 137 -4.08 4.44 3.35
N PRO A 138 -4.78 5.57 3.60
CA PRO A 138 -5.82 5.65 4.63
C PRO A 138 -7.02 4.69 4.44
N SER A 139 -7.13 4.04 3.29
CA SER A 139 -8.12 2.98 3.04
C SER A 139 -7.61 1.58 3.38
N GLU A 140 -6.35 1.43 3.81
CA GLU A 140 -5.82 0.16 4.31
C GLU A 140 -6.57 -0.25 5.59
N VAL A 141 -7.01 -1.51 5.61
CA VAL A 141 -7.79 -2.08 6.72
C VAL A 141 -6.87 -2.55 7.84
N ARG A 142 -5.65 -2.98 7.49
CA ARG A 142 -4.65 -3.49 8.42
C ARG A 142 -3.50 -2.50 8.62
N ASP A 143 -3.81 -1.35 9.21
CA ASP A 143 -2.80 -0.39 9.70
C ASP A 143 -2.27 -0.84 11.07
N GLU A 144 -1.58 -1.97 11.09
CA GLU A 144 -1.00 -2.56 12.30
C GLU A 144 0.40 -3.09 12.04
N ALA A 145 1.19 -3.19 13.11
CA ALA A 145 2.53 -3.73 13.02
C ALA A 145 2.52 -5.25 12.84
N TYR A 146 3.42 -5.74 11.99
CA TYR A 146 3.64 -7.16 11.76
C TYR A 146 4.80 -7.68 12.62
N PRO A 147 4.57 -8.66 13.53
CA PRO A 147 5.64 -9.33 14.25
C PRO A 147 6.31 -10.41 13.37
N ASP A 148 7.62 -10.31 13.15
CA ASP A 148 8.44 -11.35 12.52
C ASP A 148 9.54 -11.81 13.49
N GLY A 149 9.24 -12.87 14.23
CA GLY A 149 10.11 -13.37 15.30
C GLY A 149 10.35 -12.32 16.37
N ALA A 150 11.59 -11.85 16.50
CA ALA A 150 11.98 -10.81 17.45
C ALA A 150 11.87 -9.38 16.87
N LEU A 151 11.58 -9.26 15.57
CA LEU A 151 11.44 -7.98 14.88
C LEU A 151 9.97 -7.59 14.78
N GLN A 152 9.77 -6.29 14.65
CA GLN A 152 8.47 -5.70 14.37
C GLN A 152 8.63 -4.82 13.13
N HIS A 153 7.68 -4.95 12.21
CA HIS A 153 7.65 -4.26 10.93
C HIS A 153 6.34 -3.49 10.76
N TRP A 154 6.34 -2.51 9.86
CA TRP A 154 5.12 -1.86 9.41
C TRP A 154 4.88 -2.13 7.91
N PRO A 155 3.60 -2.23 7.51
CA PRO A 155 3.23 -2.43 6.13
C PRO A 155 3.45 -1.18 5.27
N LEU A 156 3.27 -1.37 3.96
CA LEU A 156 3.18 -0.31 2.96
C LEU A 156 2.07 -0.61 1.95
N ASN A 157 1.62 0.44 1.26
CA ASN A 157 0.64 0.33 0.17
C ASN A 157 1.14 0.85 -1.17
N TYR A 158 2.37 1.37 -1.26
CA TYR A 158 2.93 1.91 -2.50
C TYR A 158 4.19 1.13 -2.88
N ALA A 159 4.03 0.17 -3.78
CA ALA A 159 5.10 -0.71 -4.23
C ALA A 159 5.73 -0.19 -5.53
N ALA A 160 7.00 -0.50 -5.74
CA ALA A 160 7.78 -0.10 -6.91
C ALA A 160 7.62 -1.06 -8.10
N ASN A 161 7.68 -0.52 -9.30
CA ASN A 161 7.52 -1.29 -10.54
C ASN A 161 8.77 -2.14 -10.83
N TYR A 162 8.65 -3.46 -10.70
CA TYR A 162 9.72 -4.43 -10.99
C TYR A 162 9.59 -5.07 -12.38
N GLY A 163 8.62 -4.62 -13.19
CA GLY A 163 8.41 -5.03 -14.57
C GLY A 163 7.38 -6.14 -14.70
N GLU A 164 7.43 -6.89 -15.80
CA GLU A 164 6.37 -7.85 -16.12
C GLU A 164 6.51 -9.19 -15.38
N TRP A 165 7.71 -9.78 -15.29
CA TRP A 165 7.86 -11.18 -14.86
C TRP A 165 9.23 -11.48 -14.26
N LEU A 166 10.28 -11.32 -15.06
CA LEU A 166 11.66 -11.40 -14.55
C LEU A 166 11.93 -10.18 -13.67
N VAL A 167 12.27 -10.41 -12.40
CA VAL A 167 12.71 -9.35 -11.50
C VAL A 167 14.22 -9.17 -11.61
N TRP A 168 14.98 -10.27 -11.48
CA TRP A 168 16.44 -10.22 -11.47
C TRP A 168 17.09 -11.56 -11.80
N ASP A 169 18.14 -11.51 -12.61
CA ASP A 169 19.07 -12.61 -12.85
C ASP A 169 20.40 -12.31 -12.14
N PRO A 170 20.72 -13.01 -11.04
CA PRO A 170 21.95 -12.77 -10.30
C PRO A 170 23.22 -13.22 -11.04
N ALA A 171 23.14 -14.16 -12.00
CA ALA A 171 24.31 -14.63 -12.73
C ALA A 171 24.86 -13.53 -13.64
N SER A 172 23.97 -12.92 -14.44
CA SER A 172 24.32 -11.83 -15.36
C SER A 172 24.21 -10.43 -14.74
N ASN A 173 23.66 -10.33 -13.51
CA ASN A 173 23.24 -9.07 -12.89
C ASN A 173 22.20 -8.28 -13.72
N ARG A 174 21.46 -8.97 -14.59
CA ARG A 174 20.45 -8.36 -15.45
C ARG A 174 19.14 -8.22 -14.66
N THR A 175 18.53 -7.05 -14.72
CA THR A 175 17.21 -6.82 -14.13
C THR A 175 16.10 -7.05 -15.15
N GLY A 176 14.87 -7.15 -14.67
CA GLY A 176 13.66 -7.05 -15.50
C GLY A 176 13.56 -5.76 -16.29
N VAL A 177 12.46 -5.65 -17.05
CA VAL A 177 12.10 -4.46 -17.85
C VAL A 177 11.46 -3.33 -17.04
N GLY A 178 11.22 -3.54 -15.74
CA GLY A 178 10.62 -2.55 -14.84
C GLY A 178 11.45 -1.28 -14.65
N ALA A 179 10.83 -0.26 -14.05
CA ALA A 179 11.53 0.97 -13.70
C ALA A 179 12.67 0.73 -12.70
N PHE A 180 12.43 -0.16 -11.71
CA PHE A 180 13.37 -0.43 -10.64
C PHE A 180 13.75 -1.91 -10.61
N GLY A 181 15.02 -2.19 -10.37
CA GLY A 181 15.51 -3.56 -10.26
C GLY A 181 16.57 -3.73 -9.17
N PRO A 182 16.78 -4.96 -8.67
CA PRO A 182 17.85 -5.29 -7.74
C PRO A 182 19.23 -4.85 -8.27
N ASN A 183 20.02 -4.18 -7.42
CA ASN A 183 21.36 -3.65 -7.76
C ASN A 183 21.43 -2.75 -9.01
N SER A 184 20.28 -2.19 -9.43
CA SER A 184 20.21 -1.33 -10.61
C SER A 184 20.77 0.07 -10.35
N ARG A 185 21.07 0.77 -11.44
CA ARG A 185 21.47 2.19 -11.47
C ARG A 185 20.67 2.91 -12.55
N THR A 186 19.35 2.70 -12.56
CA THR A 186 18.44 3.30 -13.55
C THR A 186 18.46 4.82 -13.40
N SER A 187 18.41 5.54 -14.52
CA SER A 187 18.42 7.00 -14.61
C SER A 187 17.38 7.46 -15.62
N PHE A 188 17.06 8.76 -15.66
CA PHE A 188 16.02 9.29 -16.57
C PHE A 188 16.22 8.91 -18.05
N ARG A 189 17.47 8.81 -18.52
CA ARG A 189 17.80 8.39 -19.90
C ARG A 189 17.41 6.94 -20.24
N ASP A 190 17.19 6.10 -19.23
CA ASP A 190 16.87 4.68 -19.43
C ASP A 190 15.38 4.47 -19.70
N PHE A 191 14.56 5.52 -19.57
CA PHE A 191 13.13 5.53 -19.85
C PHE A 191 12.86 5.99 -21.29
N THR A 192 13.25 5.16 -22.26
CA THR A 192 13.12 5.51 -23.69
C THR A 192 11.67 5.58 -24.17
N ASP A 193 10.75 4.92 -23.46
CA ASP A 193 9.31 4.92 -23.77
C ASP A 193 8.59 6.16 -23.20
N GLY A 194 9.34 7.01 -22.49
CA GLY A 194 8.88 8.25 -21.88
C GLY A 194 8.56 8.09 -20.40
N THR A 195 9.06 9.03 -19.60
CA THR A 195 8.83 9.07 -18.14
C THR A 195 7.35 9.23 -17.77
N SER A 196 6.56 9.84 -18.66
CA SER A 196 5.11 10.00 -18.50
C SER A 196 4.30 8.77 -18.95
N ASN A 197 4.96 7.70 -19.41
CA ASN A 197 4.35 6.46 -19.86
C ASN A 197 4.90 5.23 -19.11
N THR A 198 5.84 5.40 -18.20
CA THR A 198 6.36 4.32 -17.36
C THR A 198 5.87 4.47 -15.92
N LEU A 199 5.35 3.38 -15.36
CA LEU A 199 4.97 3.28 -13.95
C LEU A 199 6.22 3.29 -13.07
N ALA A 200 6.22 4.14 -12.05
CA ALA A 200 7.20 4.10 -10.98
C ALA A 200 6.65 3.27 -9.81
N MET A 201 5.49 3.64 -9.28
CA MET A 201 4.88 2.95 -8.14
C MET A 201 3.39 2.73 -8.36
N SER A 202 2.82 1.71 -7.73
CA SER A 202 1.39 1.46 -7.75
C SER A 202 0.88 0.99 -6.39
N GLU A 203 -0.42 1.19 -6.16
CA GLU A 203 -1.08 0.68 -4.98
C GLU A 203 -1.00 -0.84 -4.88
N VAL A 204 -0.74 -1.33 -3.66
CA VAL A 204 -0.81 -2.73 -3.22
C VAL A 204 -1.51 -2.79 -1.86
N LYS A 205 -1.95 -4.00 -1.46
CA LYS A 205 -2.60 -4.24 -0.16
C LYS A 205 -1.60 -4.81 0.83
N ALA A 206 -1.66 -4.34 2.08
CA ALA A 206 -0.86 -4.91 3.15
C ALA A 206 -1.35 -6.33 3.48
N PHE A 207 -0.44 -7.16 4.00
CA PHE A 207 -0.71 -8.55 4.39
C PHE A 207 -1.30 -9.42 3.27
N GLN A 208 -0.91 -9.14 2.02
CA GLN A 208 -1.29 -9.95 0.88
C GLN A 208 -0.74 -11.37 1.06
N HIS A 209 -1.56 -12.38 0.76
CA HIS A 209 -1.06 -13.75 0.73
C HIS A 209 -0.10 -13.88 -0.44
N TYR A 210 0.96 -14.67 -0.27
CA TYR A 210 1.88 -14.94 -1.36
C TYR A 210 2.53 -16.30 -1.21
N LEU A 211 2.87 -16.89 -2.35
CA LEU A 211 3.68 -18.09 -2.44
C LEU A 211 5.13 -17.68 -2.65
N ARG A 212 6.06 -18.29 -1.91
CA ARG A 212 7.49 -18.07 -2.11
C ARG A 212 8.30 -19.36 -2.09
N ASP A 213 9.55 -19.28 -2.54
CA ASP A 213 10.54 -20.35 -2.40
C ASP A 213 10.10 -21.66 -3.10
N SER A 214 9.50 -21.57 -4.29
CA SER A 214 9.22 -22.74 -5.15
C SER A 214 10.48 -23.35 -5.77
N GLY A 215 11.61 -22.63 -5.67
CA GLY A 215 12.91 -23.03 -6.18
C GLY A 215 13.21 -22.47 -7.58
N PRO A 216 14.42 -22.72 -8.11
CA PRO A 216 14.78 -22.29 -9.45
C PRO A 216 13.83 -22.90 -10.48
N ILE A 217 13.36 -22.07 -11.42
CA ILE A 217 12.57 -22.51 -12.56
C ILE A 217 13.34 -22.26 -13.85
N SER A 218 13.15 -23.12 -14.85
CA SER A 218 13.69 -22.89 -16.18
C SER A 218 13.17 -21.57 -16.75
N PRO A 219 14.01 -20.77 -17.46
CA PRO A 219 13.55 -19.56 -18.12
C PRO A 219 12.32 -19.84 -18.99
N ARG A 220 11.26 -19.07 -18.75
CA ARG A 220 9.96 -19.22 -19.42
C ARG A 220 9.31 -17.85 -19.62
N PRO A 221 8.44 -17.70 -20.63
CA PRO A 221 7.67 -16.46 -20.81
C PRO A 221 6.78 -16.19 -19.59
N ALA A 222 6.35 -14.93 -19.47
CA ALA A 222 5.38 -14.52 -18.48
C ALA A 222 4.09 -15.36 -18.59
N PRO A 223 3.50 -15.80 -17.47
CA PRO A 223 2.21 -16.49 -17.47
C PRO A 223 1.12 -15.67 -18.19
N THR A 224 0.21 -16.38 -18.85
CA THR A 224 -0.89 -15.76 -19.60
C THR A 224 -2.22 -15.82 -18.85
N SER A 225 -2.36 -16.78 -17.93
CA SER A 225 -3.51 -16.93 -17.04
C SER A 225 -3.08 -16.95 -15.58
N THR A 226 -3.91 -16.38 -14.71
CA THR A 226 -3.67 -16.37 -13.25
C THR A 226 -3.67 -17.77 -12.65
N SER A 227 -4.42 -18.71 -13.23
CA SER A 227 -4.45 -20.12 -12.80
C SER A 227 -3.14 -20.87 -13.03
N GLU A 228 -2.28 -20.41 -13.95
CA GLU A 228 -0.97 -21.05 -14.18
C GLU A 228 -0.06 -20.93 -12.94
N ILE A 229 -0.25 -19.89 -12.13
CA ILE A 229 0.62 -19.58 -10.98
C ILE A 229 0.54 -20.68 -9.91
N GLN A 230 -0.63 -21.27 -9.70
CA GLN A 230 -0.82 -22.34 -8.71
C GLN A 230 0.08 -23.55 -9.01
N SER A 231 0.30 -23.87 -10.30
CA SER A 231 1.13 -24.99 -10.71
C SER A 231 2.63 -24.79 -10.45
N LEU A 232 3.06 -23.54 -10.22
CA LEU A 232 4.45 -23.21 -9.96
C LEU A 232 4.89 -23.55 -8.52
N GLY A 233 3.92 -23.81 -7.63
CA GLY A 233 4.18 -24.20 -6.25
C GLY A 233 4.80 -23.08 -5.40
N GLY A 234 5.28 -23.46 -4.23
CA GLY A 234 5.84 -22.54 -3.23
C GLY A 234 5.20 -22.74 -1.85
N VAL A 235 5.72 -22.01 -0.87
CA VAL A 235 5.25 -22.00 0.51
C VAL A 235 4.37 -20.77 0.71
N LEU A 236 3.12 -21.00 1.12
CA LEU A 236 2.17 -19.94 1.44
C LEU A 236 2.64 -19.12 2.65
N LYS A 237 2.55 -17.80 2.51
CA LYS A 237 2.84 -16.78 3.52
C LYS A 237 1.74 -15.72 3.51
N THR A 238 1.58 -15.01 4.62
CA THR A 238 0.51 -14.01 4.86
C THR A 238 1.06 -12.61 5.16
N SER A 239 2.35 -12.39 4.87
CA SER A 239 3.10 -11.20 5.23
C SER A 239 3.51 -10.34 4.02
N GLY A 240 2.81 -10.47 2.88
CA GLY A 240 3.11 -9.68 1.68
C GLY A 240 2.88 -8.20 1.96
N HIS A 241 3.81 -7.35 1.52
CA HIS A 241 3.77 -5.89 1.77
C HIS A 241 3.67 -5.48 3.24
N ALA A 242 4.07 -6.35 4.18
CA ALA A 242 4.04 -6.09 5.61
C ALA A 242 5.36 -5.56 6.18
N GLU A 243 6.42 -5.54 5.35
CA GLU A 243 7.78 -5.16 5.76
C GLU A 243 8.34 -4.05 4.87
N TRP A 244 8.07 -2.78 5.19
CA TRP A 244 8.49 -1.66 4.34
C TRP A 244 10.00 -1.48 4.15
N VAL A 245 10.79 -2.03 5.05
CA VAL A 245 12.26 -1.98 5.01
C VAL A 245 12.88 -3.07 4.10
N ASP A 246 12.16 -4.17 3.86
CA ASP A 246 12.67 -5.31 3.09
C ASP A 246 12.53 -5.02 1.59
N ALA A 247 13.66 -5.01 0.88
CA ALA A 247 13.70 -4.77 -0.55
C ALA A 247 13.10 -5.87 -1.43
N ARG A 248 12.84 -7.06 -0.88
CA ARG A 248 12.34 -8.20 -1.66
C ARG A 248 11.06 -7.84 -2.42
N SER A 249 10.89 -8.43 -3.60
CA SER A 249 9.74 -8.15 -4.47
C SER A 249 8.40 -8.37 -3.79
N ASN A 250 8.28 -9.43 -2.98
CA ASN A 250 7.07 -9.73 -2.23
C ASN A 250 6.75 -8.74 -1.10
N GLN A 251 7.66 -7.81 -0.79
CA GLN A 251 7.45 -6.77 0.21
C GLN A 251 7.25 -5.40 -0.43
N THR A 252 8.10 -5.01 -1.38
CA THR A 252 8.14 -3.63 -1.86
C THR A 252 7.97 -3.47 -3.36
N GLY A 253 7.76 -4.56 -4.11
CA GLY A 253 7.59 -4.55 -5.56
C GLY A 253 6.16 -4.90 -6.01
N PHE A 254 5.78 -4.40 -7.18
CA PHE A 254 4.66 -4.93 -7.95
C PHE A 254 5.14 -5.29 -9.36
N THR A 255 4.42 -6.19 -10.03
CA THR A 255 4.66 -6.56 -11.42
C THR A 255 3.43 -6.28 -12.28
N THR A 256 3.65 -6.15 -13.58
CA THR A 256 2.60 -5.93 -14.57
C THR A 256 2.14 -7.20 -15.28
N THR A 257 2.45 -8.38 -14.71
CA THR A 257 2.08 -9.69 -15.29
C THR A 257 0.58 -9.77 -15.57
N PHE A 258 -0.23 -9.30 -14.64
CA PHE A 258 -1.70 -9.24 -14.74
C PHE A 258 -2.19 -7.82 -14.47
N THR A 259 -3.40 -7.50 -14.96
CA THR A 259 -4.01 -6.18 -14.78
C THR A 259 -4.28 -5.89 -13.30
N PRO A 260 -4.47 -4.62 -12.92
CA PRO A 260 -4.74 -4.26 -11.55
C PRO A 260 -5.96 -4.97 -10.95
N ASN A 261 -5.86 -5.30 -9.66
CA ASN A 261 -6.88 -6.03 -8.91
C ASN A 261 -7.20 -7.43 -9.47
N SER A 262 -6.36 -8.01 -10.34
CA SER A 262 -6.51 -9.40 -10.78
C SER A 262 -6.34 -10.36 -9.61
N VAL A 263 -7.26 -11.32 -9.50
CA VAL A 263 -7.21 -12.39 -8.51
C VAL A 263 -6.39 -13.53 -9.06
N VAL A 264 -5.38 -13.96 -8.30
CA VAL A 264 -4.58 -15.15 -8.57
C VAL A 264 -5.00 -16.23 -7.58
N PRO A 265 -5.87 -17.17 -8.00
CA PRO A 265 -6.44 -18.13 -7.08
C PRO A 265 -5.40 -19.17 -6.64
N TYR A 266 -5.37 -19.45 -5.35
CA TYR A 266 -4.62 -20.56 -4.78
C TYR A 266 -5.49 -21.30 -3.76
N ASN A 267 -5.58 -22.61 -3.89
CA ASN A 267 -6.27 -23.45 -2.92
C ASN A 267 -5.28 -23.92 -1.85
N ASP A 268 -5.48 -23.47 -0.61
CA ASP A 268 -4.65 -23.83 0.55
C ASP A 268 -5.00 -25.19 1.18
N GLY A 269 -5.91 -25.93 0.55
CA GLY A 269 -6.50 -27.18 1.04
C GLY A 269 -7.84 -27.01 1.73
N SER A 270 -8.23 -25.77 2.08
CA SER A 270 -9.49 -25.45 2.78
C SER A 270 -10.30 -24.38 2.06
N THR A 271 -9.64 -23.32 1.59
CA THR A 271 -10.26 -22.12 1.02
C THR A 271 -9.43 -21.64 -0.18
N GLU A 272 -10.10 -21.02 -1.14
CA GLU A 272 -9.42 -20.31 -2.21
C GLU A 272 -9.01 -18.91 -1.71
N VAL A 273 -7.72 -18.61 -1.80
CA VAL A 273 -7.13 -17.32 -1.41
C VAL A 273 -6.47 -16.67 -2.63
N ASP A 274 -6.54 -15.35 -2.70
CA ASP A 274 -5.80 -14.55 -3.70
C ASP A 274 -4.34 -14.43 -3.27
N VAL A 275 -3.39 -14.78 -4.14
CA VAL A 275 -1.96 -14.81 -3.82
C VAL A 275 -1.11 -14.02 -4.79
N ASP A 276 0.00 -13.47 -4.30
CA ASP A 276 1.14 -13.17 -5.15
C ASP A 276 2.11 -14.36 -5.19
N TRP A 277 3.14 -14.31 -6.03
CA TRP A 277 4.04 -15.44 -6.21
C TRP A 277 5.46 -15.01 -6.55
N VAL A 278 6.46 -15.63 -5.93
CA VAL A 278 7.88 -15.47 -6.27
C VAL A 278 8.61 -16.81 -6.18
N ASN A 279 9.41 -17.17 -7.18
CA ASN A 279 10.08 -18.48 -7.17
C ASN A 279 11.24 -18.57 -6.16
N VAL A 280 12.10 -17.54 -6.13
CA VAL A 280 13.28 -17.46 -5.28
C VAL A 280 13.48 -16.03 -4.81
N ARG A 281 13.79 -15.86 -3.53
CA ARG A 281 14.05 -14.54 -2.95
C ARG A 281 15.33 -13.93 -3.51
N GLU A 282 15.28 -12.64 -3.81
CA GLU A 282 16.42 -11.90 -4.34
C GLU A 282 17.61 -11.98 -3.39
N GLY A 283 18.78 -12.29 -3.94
CA GLY A 283 20.06 -12.39 -3.23
C GLY A 283 20.32 -13.76 -2.58
N GLN A 284 19.31 -14.62 -2.42
CA GLN A 284 19.48 -15.96 -1.84
C GLN A 284 20.31 -16.88 -2.74
N SER A 285 20.14 -16.77 -4.06
CA SER A 285 20.92 -17.53 -5.04
C SER A 285 21.90 -16.62 -5.77
N ALA A 286 23.06 -17.17 -6.13
CA ALA A 286 24.03 -16.48 -7.00
C ALA A 286 23.78 -16.75 -8.49
N SER A 287 22.90 -17.70 -8.83
CA SER A 287 22.69 -18.14 -10.22
C SER A 287 21.23 -18.32 -10.63
N ALA A 288 20.29 -18.49 -9.69
CA ALA A 288 18.89 -18.71 -10.01
C ALA A 288 18.18 -17.35 -10.23
N PRO A 289 17.57 -17.11 -11.41
CA PRO A 289 16.79 -15.90 -11.63
C PRO A 289 15.53 -15.88 -10.76
N THR A 290 15.20 -14.67 -10.30
CA THR A 290 13.94 -14.36 -9.63
C THR A 290 12.89 -13.94 -10.65
N TYR A 291 11.77 -14.66 -10.64
CA TYR A 291 10.53 -14.36 -11.33
C TYR A 291 9.44 -14.13 -10.29
N ALA A 292 8.56 -13.16 -10.55
CA ALA A 292 7.49 -12.85 -9.63
C ALA A 292 6.21 -12.41 -10.34
N VAL A 293 5.08 -12.68 -9.70
CA VAL A 293 3.78 -12.05 -9.94
C VAL A 293 3.37 -11.34 -8.66
N MET A 294 3.40 -10.01 -8.67
CA MET A 294 2.99 -9.16 -7.56
C MET A 294 1.93 -8.20 -8.07
N THR A 295 0.65 -8.58 -8.03
CA THR A 295 -0.39 -7.79 -8.70
C THR A 295 -0.66 -6.48 -7.94
N SER A 296 -0.72 -5.35 -8.66
CA SER A 296 -1.17 -4.09 -8.05
C SER A 296 -2.62 -4.21 -7.56
N ARG A 297 -2.90 -3.75 -6.34
CA ARG A 297 -4.22 -3.89 -5.70
C ARG A 297 -4.57 -2.64 -4.91
N SER A 298 -5.84 -2.26 -4.91
CA SER A 298 -6.34 -1.12 -4.13
C SER A 298 -7.62 -1.46 -3.38
N HIS A 299 -7.88 -0.69 -2.32
CA HIS A 299 -9.17 -0.66 -1.64
C HIS A 299 -10.18 0.26 -2.36
N HIS A 300 -9.72 1.09 -3.30
CA HIS A 300 -10.57 1.92 -4.12
C HIS A 300 -11.23 1.07 -5.22
N THR A 301 -12.56 1.05 -5.24
CA THR A 301 -13.33 0.21 -6.16
C THR A 301 -13.00 0.50 -7.63
N GLY A 302 -12.61 -0.54 -8.36
CA GLY A 302 -12.47 -0.51 -9.82
C GLY A 302 -11.23 0.20 -10.36
N ILE A 303 -10.36 0.71 -9.48
CA ILE A 303 -9.13 1.40 -9.89
C ILE A 303 -7.95 0.96 -9.01
N VAL A 304 -6.74 1.22 -9.49
CA VAL A 304 -5.57 1.45 -8.65
C VAL A 304 -5.06 2.84 -8.95
N GLN A 305 -4.51 3.51 -7.95
CA GLN A 305 -3.73 4.70 -8.21
C GLN A 305 -2.28 4.31 -8.48
N SER A 306 -1.69 4.93 -9.50
CA SER A 306 -0.32 4.64 -9.88
C SER A 306 0.44 5.93 -10.19
N LEU A 307 1.65 5.98 -9.68
CA LEU A 307 2.65 7.01 -9.89
C LEU A 307 3.47 6.66 -11.14
N LEU A 308 3.64 7.64 -12.03
CA LEU A 308 4.52 7.52 -13.18
C LEU A 308 5.89 8.15 -12.89
N VAL A 309 6.89 7.81 -13.69
CA VAL A 309 8.28 8.25 -13.51
C VAL A 309 8.42 9.77 -13.63
N ASP A 310 7.53 10.46 -14.33
CA ASP A 310 7.47 11.93 -14.39
C ASP A 310 6.88 12.59 -13.13
N GLY A 311 6.46 11.82 -12.13
CA GLY A 311 5.82 12.31 -10.91
C GLY A 311 4.30 12.55 -11.04
N SER A 312 3.71 12.29 -12.21
CA SER A 312 2.25 12.31 -12.41
C SER A 312 1.60 11.10 -11.71
N VAL A 313 0.38 11.28 -11.18
CA VAL A 313 -0.38 10.18 -10.56
C VAL A 313 -1.69 10.02 -11.32
N ARG A 314 -1.92 8.82 -11.84
CA ARG A 314 -3.10 8.45 -12.64
C ARG A 314 -3.93 7.42 -11.88
N ASN A 315 -5.23 7.42 -12.15
CA ASN A 315 -6.09 6.31 -11.73
C ASN A 315 -6.15 5.36 -12.92
N ILE A 316 -5.77 4.12 -12.72
CA ILE A 316 -5.78 3.09 -13.74
C ILE A 316 -6.91 2.13 -13.41
N SER A 317 -7.80 1.92 -14.38
CA SER A 317 -8.95 1.02 -14.24
C SER A 317 -8.49 -0.43 -14.08
N SER A 318 -9.18 -1.22 -13.26
CA SER A 318 -8.98 -2.68 -13.22
C SER A 318 -9.25 -3.35 -14.57
N ASN A 319 -10.04 -2.69 -15.43
CA ASN A 319 -10.42 -3.17 -16.75
C ASN A 319 -9.48 -2.68 -17.88
N VAL A 320 -8.35 -2.06 -17.54
CA VAL A 320 -7.34 -1.67 -18.54
C VAL A 320 -6.92 -2.88 -19.38
N ALA A 321 -6.69 -2.68 -20.68
CA ALA A 321 -6.18 -3.76 -21.52
C ALA A 321 -4.82 -4.24 -20.99
N LEU A 322 -4.63 -5.56 -20.88
CA LEU A 322 -3.40 -6.15 -20.35
C LEU A 322 -2.15 -5.71 -21.11
N THR A 323 -2.25 -5.53 -22.42
CA THR A 323 -1.16 -5.04 -23.27
C THR A 323 -0.74 -3.62 -22.89
N ILE A 324 -1.70 -2.73 -22.62
CA ILE A 324 -1.44 -1.36 -22.17
C ILE A 324 -0.80 -1.38 -20.78
N TRP A 325 -1.33 -2.19 -19.86
CA TRP A 325 -0.77 -2.32 -18.50
C TRP A 325 0.66 -2.84 -18.49
N ARG A 326 0.97 -3.83 -19.33
CA ARG A 326 2.33 -4.35 -19.49
C ARG A 326 3.27 -3.32 -20.09
N ALA A 327 2.84 -2.60 -21.12
CA ALA A 327 3.58 -1.50 -21.73
C ALA A 327 3.87 -0.36 -20.74
N LEU A 328 2.91 -0.01 -19.88
CA LEU A 328 3.16 0.95 -18.80
C LEU A 328 4.20 0.45 -17.78
N GLY A 329 4.39 -0.86 -17.67
CA GLY A 329 5.36 -1.48 -16.77
C GLY A 329 6.80 -1.49 -17.31
N THR A 330 7.03 -1.23 -18.59
CA THR A 330 8.35 -1.27 -19.21
C THR A 330 9.02 0.11 -19.18
N ARG A 331 10.35 0.13 -19.01
CA ARG A 331 11.15 1.36 -19.16
C ARG A 331 11.59 1.61 -20.61
N ASN A 332 11.77 0.54 -21.38
CA ASN A 332 12.41 0.57 -22.70
C ASN A 332 11.97 -0.56 -23.64
N GLY A 333 10.70 -0.96 -23.59
CA GLY A 333 10.13 -1.97 -24.49
C GLY A 333 9.74 -1.43 -25.87
N GLY A 334 9.67 -0.09 -26.04
CA GLY A 334 9.36 0.56 -27.32
C GLY A 334 7.87 0.52 -27.68
N GLU A 335 6.99 0.18 -26.72
CA GLU A 335 5.56 0.08 -26.96
C GLU A 335 4.88 1.46 -27.05
N ILE A 336 4.00 1.65 -28.03
CA ILE A 336 3.16 2.85 -28.10
C ILE A 336 1.99 2.66 -27.13
N VAL A 337 2.03 3.37 -26.01
CA VAL A 337 0.92 3.42 -25.05
C VAL A 337 -0.16 4.35 -25.62
N GLY A 338 -1.34 3.80 -25.93
CA GLY A 338 -2.52 4.60 -26.32
C GLY A 338 -3.10 5.40 -25.15
N GLU A 339 -4.11 6.24 -25.40
CA GLU A 339 -4.79 6.97 -24.32
C GLU A 339 -5.44 5.99 -23.30
N LEU A 340 -5.22 6.26 -22.02
CA LEU A 340 -5.67 5.46 -20.86
C LEU A 340 -7.11 5.73 -20.45
#